data_AF-A0A945TR75-F1
#
_entry.id   AF-A0A945TR75-F1
#
_cell.length_a   1.000
_cell.length_b   1.000
_cell.length_c   1.000
_cell.angle_alpha   90.00
_cell.angle_beta   90.00
_cell.angle_gamma   90.00
#
_symmetry.space_group_name_H-M   'P 1'
#
loop_
_entity.id
_entity.type
_entity.pdbx_description
1 polymer ?
#
loop_
_entity_poly.entity_id
_entity_poly.type
_entity_poly.pdbx_seq_one_letter_code
_entity_poly.pdbx_strand_id
1 'polypeptide(L)' 'MRNIKIRGARTHNLQSVDIDLPRDKLIVITGLSGSGKSSLAFDTVYAEGQ' A
#
# COMPACT_ATOMS: atom_id res chain seq x y z
N MET A 1 -7.85 13.27 -12.01
CA MET A 1 -6.52 12.69 -11.71
C MET A 1 -6.69 11.18 -11.52
N ARG A 2 -5.78 10.33 -12.03
CA ARG A 2 -5.87 8.86 -11.93
C ARG A 2 -5.16 8.38 -10.65
N ASN A 3 -5.82 7.56 -9.84
CA ASN A 3 -5.28 7.01 -8.59
C ASN A 3 -5.30 5.47 -8.61
N ILE A 4 -4.36 4.84 -7.90
CA ILE A 4 -4.47 3.45 -7.45
C ILE A 4 -5.26 3.47 -6.15
N LYS A 5 -6.40 2.78 -6.12
CA LYS A 5 -7.24 2.69 -4.93
C LYS A 5 -7.01 1.34 -4.27
N ILE A 6 -6.47 1.36 -3.08
CA ILE A 6 -6.32 0.20 -2.22
C ILE A 6 -7.48 0.26 -1.23
N ARG A 7 -8.25 -0.81 -1.12
CA ARG A 7 -9.41 -0.88 -0.24
C ARG A 7 -9.35 -2.13 0.62
N GLY A 8 -9.52 -1.96 1.93
CA GLY A 8 -9.58 -3.02 2.91
C GLY A 8 -8.31 -3.86 2.98
N ALA A 9 -7.12 -3.29 2.77
CA ALA A 9 -5.87 -4.05 2.80
C ALA A 9 -5.65 -4.69 4.18
N ARG A 10 -5.51 -6.03 4.19
CA ARG A 10 -5.40 -6.86 5.40
C ARG A 10 -4.21 -7.83 5.38
N THR A 11 -3.31 -7.66 4.42
CA THR A 11 -2.12 -8.52 4.28
C THR A 11 -1.23 -8.37 5.53
N HIS A 12 -0.84 -9.50 6.11
CA HIS A 12 -0.11 -9.57 7.39
C HIS A 12 -0.81 -8.81 8.53
N ASN A 13 -0.22 -7.73 9.02
CA ASN A 13 -0.71 -6.97 10.16
C ASN A 13 -1.45 -5.67 9.76
N LEU A 14 -1.78 -5.49 8.48
CA LEU A 14 -2.56 -4.35 8.02
C LEU A 14 -3.99 -4.42 8.57
N GLN A 15 -4.46 -3.32 9.14
CA GLN A 15 -5.75 -3.24 9.83
C GLN A 15 -6.86 -2.71 8.92
N SER A 16 -7.12 -3.36 7.79
CA SER A 16 -8.17 -2.96 6.83
C SER A 16 -7.94 -1.56 6.27
N VAL A 17 -6.73 -1.33 5.76
CA VAL A 17 -6.28 0.01 5.38
C VAL A 17 -6.84 0.40 4.00
N ASP A 18 -7.43 1.60 3.93
CA ASP A 18 -7.91 2.22 2.70
C ASP A 18 -6.99 3.38 2.30
N ILE A 19 -6.40 3.32 1.10
CA ILE A 19 -5.45 4.33 0.61
C ILE A 19 -5.71 4.65 -0.86
N ASP A 20 -5.62 5.93 -1.21
CA ASP A 20 -5.57 6.40 -2.59
C ASP A 20 -4.17 6.92 -2.92
N LEU A 21 -3.47 6.21 -3.80
CA LEU A 21 -2.13 6.58 -4.26
C LEU A 21 -2.23 7.27 -5.63
N PRO A 22 -1.70 8.49 -5.81
CA PRO A 22 -1.70 9.15 -7.11
C PRO A 22 -0.81 8.40 -8.11
N ARG A 23 -1.33 8.09 -9.30
CA ARG A 23 -0.50 7.47 -10.35
C ARG A 23 0.51 8.46 -10.90
N ASP A 24 1.56 7.93 -11.52
CA ASP A 24 2.59 8.71 -12.23
C ASP A 24 3.36 9.65 -11.29
N LYS A 25 3.50 9.26 -10.02
CA LYS A 25 4.24 9.98 -8.97
C LYS A 25 5.23 9.06 -8.27
N LEU A 26 6.33 9.64 -7.78
CA LEU A 26 7.20 8.98 -6.82
C LEU A 26 6.53 9.03 -5.44
N ILE A 27 6.21 7.88 -4.88
CA ILE A 27 5.55 7.74 -3.58
C ILE A 27 6.54 7.09 -2.62
N VAL A 28 6.66 7.66 -1.42
CA VAL A 28 7.50 7.12 -0.34
C VAL A 28 6.61 6.62 0.78
N ILE A 29 6.79 5.35 1.17
CA ILE A 29 6.10 4.74 2.31
C ILE A 29 7.10 4.65 3.47
N THR A 30 6.81 5.32 4.59
CA THR A 30 7.69 5.42 5.77
C THR A 30 6.94 5.10 7.07
N GLY A 31 7.67 4.93 8.17
CA GLY A 31 7.14 4.49 9.47
C GLY A 31 8.07 3.52 10.20
N LEU A 32 7.80 3.31 11.49
CA LEU A 32 8.58 2.43 12.39
C LEU A 32 8.68 0.99 11.87
N SER A 33 9.72 0.26 12.29
CA SER A 33 9.82 -1.17 11.97
C SER A 33 8.57 -1.92 12.45
N GLY A 34 8.08 -2.86 11.63
CA GLY A 34 6.84 -3.60 11.92
C GLY A 34 5.53 -2.86 11.63
N SER A 35 5.53 -1.60 11.18
CA SER A 35 4.30 -0.82 10.94
C SER A 35 3.48 -1.24 9.70
N GLY A 36 3.85 -2.31 9.00
CA GLY A 36 3.13 -2.80 7.80
C GLY A 36 3.55 -2.17 6.47
N LYS A 37 4.65 -1.42 6.40
CA LYS A 37 5.13 -0.78 5.15
C LYS A 37 5.38 -1.78 4.02
N SER A 38 6.16 -2.83 4.31
CA SER A 38 6.50 -3.86 3.31
C SER A 38 5.26 -4.65 2.90
N SER A 39 4.37 -4.92 3.85
CA SER A 39 3.07 -5.58 3.60
C SER A 39 2.20 -4.78 2.65
N LEU A 40 2.19 -3.45 2.78
CA LEU A 40 1.46 -2.58 1.85
C LEU A 40 2.17 -2.46 0.49
N ALA A 41 3.48 -2.20 0.48
CA ALA A 41 4.21 -1.89 -0.73
C ALA A 41 4.45 -3.11 -1.63
N PHE A 42 4.95 -4.20 -1.04
CA PHE A 42 5.37 -5.39 -1.77
C PHE A 42 4.25 -6.44 -1.79
N ASP A 43 3.76 -6.81 -0.60
CA ASP A 43 2.85 -7.95 -0.48
C ASP A 43 1.40 -7.63 -0.88
N THR A 44 1.08 -6.34 -1.05
CA THR A 44 -0.23 -5.88 -1.52
C THR A 44 -0.12 -5.19 -2.88
N VAL A 45 0.53 -4.02 -2.95
CA VAL A 45 0.52 -3.21 -4.19
C VAL A 45 1.31 -3.86 -5.32
N TYR A 46 2.53 -4.34 -5.06
CA TYR A 46 3.35 -4.97 -6.08
C TYR A 46 2.82 -6.34 -6.50
N ALA A 47 2.40 -7.18 -5.54
CA ALA A 47 1.85 -8.51 -5.80
C ALA A 47 0.60 -8.48 -6.68
N GLU A 48 -0.34 -7.56 -6.43
CA GLU A 48 -1.58 -7.41 -7.21
C GLU A 48 -1.36 -6.67 -8.55
N GLY A 49 -0.20 -6.05 -8.75
CA GLY A 49 0.16 -5.34 -9.97
C GLY A 49 0.82 -6.20 -11.04
N GLN A 50 1.16 -7.46 -10.73
CA GLN A 50 1.60 -8.50 -11.68
C GLN A 50 0.42 -9.03 -12.48
#